data_AF-A0A4Q1C9F8-F1
#
_entry.id   AF-A0A4Q1C9F8-F1
#
_cell.length_a   1.000
_cell.length_b   1.000
_cell.length_c   1.000
_cell.angle_alpha   90.00
_cell.angle_beta   90.00
_cell.angle_gamma   90.00
#
_symmetry.space_group_name_H-M   'P 1'
#
loop_
_entity.id
_entity.type
_entity.pdbx_description
1 polymer ?
#
loop_
_entity_poly.entity_id
_entity_poly.type
_entity_poly.pdbx_seq_one_letter_code
_entity_poly.pdbx_strand_id
1 'polypeptide(L)'
;MKWIVVSIVVFVVGYTVVNLYFRKPGKAYRPYQDANDRATTARLLAAGWHKLPLDTRRPIEKAALDHAPAPIAHGAVGLGLDFAPNFAEAPKLVASIDKVTAPAEVAHGQDYSLHFTASVTDQHLQLGELTLYQRGNELVLVPETEKLPGQQLMTRWNDATHAVTFATTALPPGRYSARIVARGPAATWSFTVK
;
A
#
# COMPACT_ATOMS: atom_id res chain seq x y z
N MET A 1 -14.44 -50.53 -21.42
CA MET A 1 -14.19 -49.57 -20.31
C MET A 1 -12.72 -49.13 -20.19
N LYS A 2 -11.72 -50.03 -20.08
CA LYS A 2 -10.29 -49.64 -19.94
C LYS A 2 -9.77 -48.66 -21.01
N TRP A 3 -10.14 -48.83 -22.28
CA TRP A 3 -9.71 -47.96 -23.38
C TRP A 3 -10.29 -46.54 -23.35
N ILE A 4 -11.46 -46.37 -22.74
CA ILE A 4 -12.10 -45.05 -22.56
C ILE A 4 -11.31 -44.27 -21.50
N VAL A 5 -10.92 -44.94 -20.42
CA VAL A 5 -10.11 -44.33 -19.34
C VAL A 5 -8.74 -43.87 -19.87
N VAL A 6 -8.07 -44.71 -20.67
CA VAL A 6 -6.77 -44.33 -21.29
C VAL A 6 -6.91 -43.10 -22.18
N SER A 7 -7.95 -43.05 -23.00
CA SER A 7 -8.22 -41.90 -23.87
C SER A 7 -8.42 -40.62 -23.06
N ILE A 8 -9.23 -40.67 -22.01
CA ILE A 8 -9.48 -39.51 -21.12
C ILE A 8 -8.17 -39.02 -20.50
N VAL A 9 -7.33 -39.92 -19.99
CA VAL A 9 -6.05 -39.56 -19.37
C VAL A 9 -5.13 -38.87 -20.38
N VAL A 10 -5.02 -39.38 -21.60
CA VAL A 10 -4.19 -38.77 -22.65
C VAL A 10 -4.66 -37.36 -22.98
N PHE A 11 -5.97 -37.14 -23.13
CA PHE A 11 -6.53 -35.81 -23.40
C PHE A 11 -6.35 -34.85 -22.23
N VAL A 12 -6.57 -35.29 -20.99
CA VAL A 12 -6.39 -34.46 -19.78
C VAL A 12 -4.93 -34.05 -19.63
N VAL A 13 -4.00 -34.99 -19.77
CA VAL A 13 -2.56 -34.70 -19.66
C VAL A 13 -2.10 -33.79 -20.79
N GLY A 14 -2.49 -34.08 -22.04
CA GLY A 14 -2.15 -33.25 -23.20
C GLY A 14 -2.69 -31.82 -23.06
N TYR A 15 -3.96 -31.67 -22.69
CA TYR A 15 -4.57 -30.37 -22.41
C TYR A 15 -3.86 -29.63 -21.28
N THR A 16 -3.48 -30.32 -20.20
CA THR A 16 -2.79 -29.72 -19.06
C THR A 16 -1.41 -29.20 -19.44
N VAL A 17 -0.63 -29.97 -20.21
CA VAL A 17 0.71 -29.56 -20.67
C VAL A 17 0.63 -28.34 -21.58
N VAL A 18 -0.28 -28.36 -22.55
CA VAL A 18 -0.50 -27.22 -23.47
C VAL A 18 -0.94 -25.98 -22.69
N ASN A 19 -1.89 -26.13 -21.78
CA ASN A 19 -2.39 -25.02 -20.99
C ASN A 19 -1.32 -24.41 -20.08
N LEU A 20 -0.44 -25.22 -19.48
CA LEU A 20 0.68 -24.72 -18.66
C LEU A 20 1.76 -24.05 -19.51
N TYR A 21 2.11 -24.64 -20.67
CA TYR A 21 3.16 -24.13 -21.55
C TYR A 21 2.77 -22.79 -22.21
N PHE A 22 1.51 -22.65 -22.63
CA PHE A 22 1.00 -21.44 -23.27
C PHE A 22 0.33 -20.46 -22.28
N ARG A 23 0.38 -20.74 -20.98
CA ARG A 23 -0.13 -19.81 -19.97
C ARG A 23 0.74 -18.57 -20.00
N LYS A 24 0.21 -17.45 -20.53
CA LYS A 24 0.92 -16.17 -20.47
C LYS A 24 1.26 -15.87 -19.00
N PRO A 25 2.54 -15.67 -18.65
CA PRO A 25 2.91 -15.26 -17.31
C PRO A 25 2.46 -13.80 -17.12
N GLY A 26 1.54 -13.59 -16.18
CA GLY A 26 1.07 -12.25 -15.84
C GLY A 26 -0.41 -12.20 -15.50
N LYS A 27 -0.84 -11.13 -14.84
CA LYS A 27 -2.25 -10.82 -14.66
C LYS A 27 -2.87 -10.56 -16.04
N ALA A 28 -4.12 -10.97 -16.24
CA ALA A 28 -4.86 -10.62 -17.44
C ALA A 28 -4.86 -9.08 -17.58
N TYR A 29 -4.56 -8.58 -18.78
CA TYR A 29 -4.66 -7.16 -19.10
C TYR A 29 -6.08 -6.68 -18.82
N ARG A 30 -6.22 -5.61 -18.04
CA ARG A 30 -7.51 -5.03 -17.64
C ARG A 30 -7.53 -3.60 -18.17
N PRO A 31 -8.01 -3.39 -19.43
CA PRO A 31 -7.81 -2.14 -20.16
C PRO A 31 -8.20 -0.88 -19.38
N TYR A 32 -9.30 -0.93 -18.63
CA TYR A 32 -9.78 0.20 -17.85
C TYR A 32 -8.87 0.50 -16.64
N GLN A 33 -8.48 -0.52 -15.89
CA GLN A 33 -7.59 -0.36 -14.73
C GLN A 33 -6.20 0.09 -15.19
N ASP A 34 -5.64 -0.58 -16.20
CA ASP A 34 -4.31 -0.27 -16.71
C ASP A 34 -4.23 1.15 -17.32
N ALA A 35 -5.30 1.65 -17.95
CA ALA A 35 -5.36 3.02 -18.46
C ALA A 35 -5.45 4.06 -17.33
N ASN A 36 -6.27 3.81 -16.31
CA ASN A 36 -6.40 4.69 -15.14
C ASN A 36 -5.10 4.76 -14.34
N ASP A 37 -4.43 3.63 -14.14
CA ASP A 37 -3.16 3.56 -13.42
C ASP A 37 -2.07 4.35 -14.16
N ARG A 38 -2.00 4.22 -15.49
CA ARG A 38 -1.08 5.01 -16.33
C ARG A 38 -1.39 6.49 -16.26
N ALA A 39 -2.65 6.88 -16.37
CA ALA A 39 -3.06 8.29 -16.30
C ALA A 39 -2.73 8.90 -14.93
N THR A 40 -3.01 8.18 -13.85
CA THR A 40 -2.70 8.59 -12.47
C THR A 40 -1.19 8.73 -12.26
N THR A 41 -0.42 7.75 -12.71
CA THR A 41 1.06 7.79 -12.62
C THR A 41 1.63 8.98 -13.39
N ALA A 42 1.14 9.23 -14.61
CA ALA A 42 1.60 10.36 -15.42
C ALA A 42 1.27 11.71 -14.78
N ARG A 43 0.05 11.87 -14.21
CA ARG A 43 -0.38 13.09 -13.51
C ARG A 43 0.43 13.34 -12.24
N LEU A 44 0.66 12.30 -11.44
CA LEU A 44 1.47 12.37 -10.23
C LEU A 44 2.91 12.78 -10.56
N LEU A 45 3.53 12.15 -11.56
CA LEU A 45 4.87 12.51 -12.02
C LEU A 45 4.92 13.94 -12.56
N ALA A 46 3.92 14.38 -13.33
CA ALA A 46 3.84 15.75 -13.82
C ALA A 46 3.69 16.78 -12.69
N ALA A 47 3.04 16.41 -11.59
CA ALA A 47 2.93 17.22 -10.37
C ALA A 47 4.14 17.09 -9.43
N GLY A 48 5.20 16.37 -9.83
CA GLY A 48 6.44 16.19 -9.08
C GLY A 48 6.37 15.12 -7.97
N TRP A 49 5.35 14.27 -7.97
CA TRP A 49 5.21 13.16 -7.04
C TRP A 49 5.86 11.90 -7.59
N HIS A 50 6.76 11.31 -6.79
CA HIS A 50 7.45 10.07 -7.09
C HIS A 50 7.00 8.96 -6.15
N LYS A 51 6.72 7.76 -6.67
CA LYS A 51 6.44 6.58 -5.84
C LYS A 51 7.75 6.06 -5.24
N LEU A 52 7.78 5.91 -3.93
CA LEU A 52 8.90 5.28 -3.23
C LEU A 52 8.59 3.81 -2.94
N PRO A 53 9.58 2.92 -3.05
CA PRO A 53 9.42 1.53 -2.62
C PRO A 53 9.25 1.51 -1.10
N LEU A 54 8.29 0.71 -0.65
CA LEU A 54 8.06 0.44 0.76
C LEU A 54 7.74 -1.04 0.94
N ASP A 55 8.06 -1.55 2.12
CA ASP A 55 7.64 -2.85 2.60
C ASP A 55 6.54 -2.66 3.64
N THR A 56 5.49 -3.48 3.53
CA THR A 56 4.41 -3.51 4.51
C THR A 56 4.27 -4.89 5.11
N ARG A 57 4.11 -4.92 6.43
CA ARG A 57 3.81 -6.15 7.15
C ARG A 57 2.80 -5.90 8.25
N ARG A 58 2.06 -6.93 8.60
CA ARG A 58 1.27 -6.96 9.83
C ARG A 58 2.16 -7.49 10.95
N PRO A 59 2.62 -6.64 11.89
CA PRO A 59 3.46 -7.09 12.99
C PRO A 59 2.70 -8.06 13.90
N ILE A 60 3.37 -9.13 14.31
CA ILE A 60 2.91 -10.01 15.40
C ILE A 60 3.21 -9.36 16.76
N GLU A 61 4.34 -8.67 16.84
CA GLU A 61 4.76 -7.87 18.00
C GLU A 61 5.11 -6.45 17.56
N LYS A 62 4.80 -5.48 18.43
CA LYS A 62 5.20 -4.09 18.21
C LYS A 62 6.71 -3.99 18.42
N ALA A 63 7.47 -3.75 17.35
CA ALA A 63 8.90 -3.52 17.48
C ALA A 63 9.17 -2.29 18.35
N ALA A 64 10.17 -2.39 19.24
CA ALA A 64 10.68 -1.23 19.94
C ALA A 64 11.17 -0.21 18.91
N LEU A 65 10.82 1.07 19.08
CA LEU A 65 11.45 2.11 18.29
C LEU A 65 12.87 2.30 18.81
N ASP A 66 13.86 2.16 17.93
CA ASP A 66 15.27 2.39 18.28
C ASP A 66 15.57 3.88 18.56
N HIS A 67 14.64 4.76 18.21
CA HIS A 67 14.77 6.21 18.33
C HIS A 67 13.56 6.85 19.03
N ALA A 68 13.77 8.05 19.57
CA ALA A 68 12.70 8.83 20.18
C ALA A 68 11.54 9.02 19.19
N PRO A 69 10.28 8.80 19.62
CA PRO A 69 9.13 8.92 18.74
C PRO A 69 8.93 10.39 18.31
N ALA A 70 8.56 10.58 17.05
CA ALA A 70 8.16 11.87 16.51
C ALA A 70 6.85 12.35 17.17
N PRO A 71 6.69 13.67 17.40
CA PRO A 71 5.40 14.23 17.78
C PRO A 71 4.41 14.07 16.61
N ILE A 72 3.33 13.33 16.86
CA ILE A 72 2.27 13.09 15.87
C ILE A 72 1.16 14.12 16.08
N ALA A 73 0.78 14.80 15.01
CA ALA A 73 -0.36 15.72 14.98
C ALA A 73 -1.50 15.15 14.11
N HIS A 74 -2.70 15.70 14.27
CA HIS A 74 -3.82 15.39 13.37
C HIS A 74 -3.57 15.98 11.98
N GLY A 75 -3.75 15.14 10.96
CA GLY A 75 -3.61 15.51 9.56
C GLY A 75 -4.93 15.96 8.93
N ALA A 76 -4.84 16.52 7.73
CA ALA A 76 -6.00 16.82 6.91
C ALA A 76 -6.71 15.54 6.47
N VAL A 77 -8.05 15.58 6.46
CA VAL A 77 -8.89 14.46 6.04
C VAL A 77 -8.87 14.31 4.52
N GLY A 78 -8.88 13.07 4.04
CA GLY A 78 -8.82 12.72 2.63
C GLY A 78 -7.42 12.89 2.04
N LEU A 79 -7.35 12.95 0.71
CA LEU A 79 -6.08 13.07 -0.01
C LEU A 79 -5.43 14.45 0.11
N GLY A 80 -6.19 15.48 0.53
CA GLY A 80 -5.74 16.87 0.50
C GLY A 80 -5.88 17.51 -0.89
N LEU A 81 -5.97 18.84 -0.92
CA LEU A 81 -6.24 19.61 -2.15
C LEU A 81 -5.06 19.60 -3.14
N ASP A 82 -3.84 19.41 -2.62
CA ASP A 82 -2.60 19.39 -3.40
C ASP A 82 -2.34 18.04 -4.10
N PHE A 83 -3.00 16.97 -3.62
CA PHE A 83 -2.72 15.60 -4.04
C PHE A 83 -3.92 14.93 -4.71
N ALA A 84 -5.15 15.19 -4.23
CA ALA A 84 -6.38 14.62 -4.79
C ALA A 84 -6.56 14.83 -6.31
N PRO A 85 -6.27 16.02 -6.89
CA PRO A 85 -6.51 16.26 -8.32
C PRO A 85 -5.64 15.43 -9.26
N ASN A 86 -4.55 14.84 -8.75
CA ASN A 86 -3.61 14.07 -9.56
C ASN A 86 -4.08 12.63 -9.83
N PHE A 87 -5.15 12.18 -9.17
CA PHE A 87 -5.71 10.85 -9.36
C PHE A 87 -6.77 10.83 -10.47
N ALA A 88 -6.70 9.85 -11.36
CA ALA A 88 -7.76 9.64 -12.36
C ALA A 88 -9.04 9.07 -11.72
N GLU A 89 -8.86 8.14 -10.77
CA GLU A 89 -9.90 7.60 -9.90
C GLU A 89 -9.41 7.72 -8.46
N ALA A 90 -10.28 8.22 -7.57
CA ALA A 90 -9.88 8.43 -6.18
C ALA A 90 -9.60 7.07 -5.49
N PRO A 91 -8.44 6.89 -4.85
CA PRO A 91 -8.11 5.66 -4.13
C PRO A 91 -9.11 5.39 -3.01
N LYS A 92 -9.36 4.11 -2.74
CA LYS A 92 -10.31 3.67 -1.72
C LYS A 92 -9.64 3.71 -0.35
N LEU A 93 -9.58 4.88 0.26
CA LEU A 93 -8.92 5.08 1.54
C LEU A 93 -9.59 4.32 2.70
N VAL A 94 -8.79 4.01 3.72
CA VAL A 94 -9.25 3.52 5.03
C VAL A 94 -10.18 4.53 5.73
N ALA A 95 -10.94 4.05 6.72
CA ALA A 95 -11.90 4.87 7.45
C ALA A 95 -11.20 5.92 8.32
N SER A 96 -10.25 5.50 9.16
CA SER A 96 -9.50 6.36 10.07
C SER A 96 -8.11 5.81 10.34
N ILE A 97 -7.20 6.71 10.71
CA ILE A 97 -5.92 6.40 11.33
C ILE A 97 -6.04 6.71 12.82
N ASP A 98 -5.98 5.67 13.64
CA ASP A 98 -6.30 5.77 15.06
C ASP A 98 -5.04 6.05 15.90
N LYS A 99 -3.90 5.50 15.46
CA LYS A 99 -2.62 5.68 16.14
C LYS A 99 -1.49 5.64 15.13
N VAL A 100 -0.49 6.50 15.30
CA VAL A 100 0.79 6.43 14.58
C VAL A 100 1.93 6.45 15.59
N THR A 101 3.00 5.75 15.29
CA THR A 101 4.23 5.68 16.07
C THR A 101 5.38 5.59 15.07
N ALA A 102 6.16 6.66 14.97
CA ALA A 102 7.23 6.78 13.98
C ALA A 102 8.47 7.42 14.61
N PRO A 103 9.70 7.07 14.19
CA PRO A 103 10.93 7.72 14.65
C PRO A 103 10.98 9.21 14.31
N ALA A 104 11.49 10.05 15.22
CA ALA A 104 11.77 11.47 14.97
C ALA A 104 13.00 11.68 14.07
N GLU A 105 13.91 10.71 14.04
CA GLU A 105 15.16 10.78 13.32
C GLU A 105 15.54 9.42 12.76
N VAL A 106 16.32 9.43 11.68
CA VAL A 106 16.87 8.23 11.04
C VAL A 106 18.18 8.61 10.33
N ALA A 107 19.16 7.72 10.33
CA ALA A 107 20.39 7.93 9.57
C ALA A 107 20.15 7.70 8.08
N HIS A 108 20.77 8.50 7.23
CA HIS A 108 20.72 8.37 5.78
C HIS A 108 21.17 6.97 5.34
N GLY A 109 20.35 6.32 4.52
CA GLY A 109 20.58 4.98 4.01
C GLY A 109 20.16 3.85 4.96
N GLN A 110 19.63 4.17 6.14
CA GLN A 110 18.94 3.20 6.99
C GLN A 110 17.46 3.09 6.62
N ASP A 111 16.85 1.99 7.05
CA ASP A 111 15.42 1.77 6.91
C ASP A 111 14.64 2.59 7.93
N TYR A 112 13.62 3.32 7.45
CA TYR A 112 12.69 4.03 8.31
C TYR A 112 11.45 3.18 8.54
N SER A 113 11.30 2.67 9.77
CA SER A 113 10.14 1.86 10.16
C SER A 113 9.16 2.66 11.02
N LEU A 114 7.91 2.73 10.57
CA LEU A 114 6.80 3.31 11.33
C LEU A 114 5.70 2.27 11.58
N HIS A 115 4.90 2.51 12.60
CA HIS A 115 3.74 1.70 12.94
C HIS A 115 2.49 2.56 12.99
N PHE A 116 1.39 2.07 12.44
CA PHE A 116 0.11 2.73 12.59
C PHE A 116 -1.02 1.72 12.77
N THR A 117 -2.10 2.15 13.41
CA THR A 117 -3.36 1.42 13.46
C THR A 117 -4.37 2.14 12.58
N ALA A 118 -5.02 1.40 11.69
CA ALA A 118 -6.08 1.93 10.84
C ALA A 118 -7.34 1.09 10.99
N SER A 119 -8.47 1.76 10.84
CA SER A 119 -9.80 1.16 10.84
C SER A 119 -10.40 1.14 9.43
N VAL A 120 -11.15 0.07 9.12
CA VAL A 120 -11.92 -0.06 7.87
C VAL A 120 -13.42 0.07 8.11
N THR A 121 -14.17 0.52 7.10
CA THR A 121 -15.61 0.79 7.24
C THR A 121 -16.50 -0.45 7.19
N ASP A 122 -15.99 -1.56 6.66
CA ASP A 122 -16.75 -2.78 6.39
C ASP A 122 -15.87 -4.00 6.70
N GLN A 123 -16.45 -5.04 7.27
CA GLN A 123 -15.78 -6.30 7.59
C GLN A 123 -15.44 -7.12 6.32
N HIS A 124 -15.99 -6.75 5.16
CA HIS A 124 -15.59 -7.33 3.88
C HIS A 124 -14.40 -6.61 3.22
N LEU A 125 -13.88 -5.56 3.87
CA LEU A 125 -12.70 -4.83 3.45
C LEU A 125 -11.50 -5.17 4.33
N GLN A 126 -10.32 -5.10 3.74
CA GLN A 126 -9.06 -5.11 4.46
C GLN A 126 -8.14 -4.02 3.91
N LEU A 127 -7.10 -3.68 4.67
CA LEU A 127 -6.00 -2.88 4.13
C LEU A 127 -5.29 -3.70 3.04
N GLY A 128 -5.28 -3.17 1.82
CA GLY A 128 -4.64 -3.77 0.66
C GLY A 128 -3.26 -3.17 0.44
N GLU A 129 -3.07 -2.51 -0.71
CA GLU A 129 -1.81 -1.87 -1.04
C GLU A 129 -1.62 -0.57 -0.25
N LEU A 130 -0.39 -0.34 0.23
CA LEU A 130 0.04 0.97 0.70
C LEU A 130 1.03 1.51 -0.30
N THR A 131 0.88 2.78 -0.66
CA THR A 131 1.83 3.47 -1.52
C THR A 131 2.35 4.73 -0.84
N LEU A 132 3.67 4.94 -0.91
CA LEU A 132 4.35 6.13 -0.43
C LEU A 132 4.71 7.01 -1.62
N TYR A 133 4.30 8.27 -1.57
CA TYR A 133 4.65 9.28 -2.56
C TYR A 133 5.53 10.36 -1.94
N GLN A 134 6.51 10.83 -2.70
CA GLN A 134 7.43 11.89 -2.30
C GLN A 134 7.34 13.06 -3.28
N ARG A 135 7.33 14.29 -2.76
CA ARG A 135 7.54 15.52 -3.51
C ARG A 135 8.45 16.44 -2.70
N GLY A 136 9.72 16.59 -3.11
CA GLY A 136 10.71 17.30 -2.31
C GLY A 136 10.87 16.68 -0.92
N ASN A 137 10.57 17.47 0.12
CA ASN A 137 10.64 17.04 1.53
C ASN A 137 9.27 16.59 2.09
N GLU A 138 8.26 16.47 1.23
CA GLU A 138 6.92 16.00 1.61
C GLU A 138 6.76 14.52 1.25
N LEU A 139 6.20 13.75 2.20
CA LEU A 139 5.92 12.33 2.07
C LEU A 139 4.43 12.09 2.36
N VAL A 140 3.76 11.36 1.47
CA VAL A 140 2.33 11.04 1.59
C VAL A 140 2.16 9.54 1.50
N LEU A 141 1.75 8.94 2.61
CA LEU A 141 1.41 7.52 2.69
C LEU A 141 -0.10 7.34 2.42
N VAL A 142 -0.41 6.57 1.37
CA VAL A 142 -1.78 6.28 0.92
C VAL A 142 -2.11 4.83 1.23
N PRO A 143 -2.86 4.57 2.31
CA PRO A 143 -3.39 3.25 2.62
C PRO A 143 -4.69 2.99 1.83
N GLU A 144 -4.65 2.04 0.90
CA GLU A 144 -5.82 1.64 0.11
C GLU A 144 -6.50 0.40 0.71
N THR A 145 -7.82 0.36 0.59
CA THR A 145 -8.65 -0.76 1.00
C THR A 145 -8.97 -1.64 -0.20
N GLU A 146 -8.90 -2.95 0.02
CA GLU A 146 -9.32 -3.95 -0.95
C GLU A 146 -10.43 -4.82 -0.38
N LYS A 147 -11.21 -5.44 -1.29
CA LYS A 147 -12.21 -6.44 -0.90
C LYS A 147 -11.52 -7.75 -0.59
N LEU A 148 -11.98 -8.42 0.47
CA LEU A 148 -11.53 -9.77 0.78
C LEU A 148 -11.83 -10.74 -0.37
N PRO A 149 -10.92 -11.70 -0.64
CA PRO A 149 -11.09 -12.67 -1.72
C PRO A 149 -12.12 -13.74 -1.33
N GLY A 150 -13.41 -13.41 -1.43
CA GLY A 150 -14.52 -14.32 -1.17
C GLY A 150 -15.74 -13.58 -0.64
N GLN A 151 -16.91 -13.79 -1.24
CA GLN A 151 -18.12 -13.01 -0.92
C GLN A 151 -18.60 -13.16 0.53
N GLN A 152 -18.21 -14.24 1.20
CA GLN A 152 -18.60 -14.55 2.58
C GLN A 152 -17.44 -14.39 3.58
N LEU A 153 -16.26 -13.98 3.12
CA LEU A 153 -15.14 -13.75 4.01
C LEU A 153 -15.32 -12.43 4.74
N MET A 154 -15.15 -12.49 6.05
CA MET A 154 -15.15 -11.34 6.94
C MET A 154 -13.78 -11.25 7.61
N THR A 155 -13.20 -10.06 7.69
CA THR A 155 -12.01 -9.83 8.50
C THR A 155 -12.38 -10.07 9.96
N ARG A 156 -11.49 -10.75 10.68
CA ARG A 156 -11.66 -10.93 12.13
C ARG A 156 -11.43 -9.63 12.91
N TRP A 157 -10.80 -8.64 12.27
CA TRP A 157 -10.41 -7.39 12.89
C TRP A 157 -10.70 -6.23 11.94
N ASN A 158 -11.51 -5.27 12.41
CA ASN A 158 -11.80 -4.02 11.73
C ASN A 158 -10.73 -2.96 12.01
N ASP A 159 -9.91 -3.17 13.03
CA ASP A 159 -8.72 -2.40 13.38
C ASP A 159 -7.47 -3.29 13.33
N ALA A 160 -6.42 -2.84 12.64
CA ALA A 160 -5.18 -3.59 12.58
C ALA A 160 -3.97 -2.66 12.67
N THR A 161 -2.97 -3.09 13.45
CA THR A 161 -1.66 -2.46 13.45
C THR A 161 -0.87 -2.96 12.25
N HIS A 162 -0.26 -2.02 11.53
CA HIS A 162 0.60 -2.25 10.39
C HIS A 162 1.96 -1.62 10.64
N ALA A 163 3.01 -2.28 10.16
CA ALA A 163 4.36 -1.75 10.12
C ALA A 163 4.72 -1.45 8.66
N VAL A 164 5.24 -0.25 8.43
CA VAL A 164 5.70 0.20 7.12
C VAL A 164 7.17 0.54 7.24
N THR A 165 7.97 0.02 6.31
CA THR A 165 9.40 0.26 6.26
C THR A 165 9.77 0.74 4.87
N PHE A 166 10.60 1.79 4.77
CA PHE A 166 11.14 2.23 3.49
C PHE A 166 12.59 2.67 3.65
N ALA A 167 13.38 2.49 2.59
CA ALA A 167 14.78 2.87 2.59
C ALA A 167 14.92 4.39 2.46
N THR A 168 15.76 5.00 3.29
CA THR A 168 16.07 6.44 3.22
C THR A 168 17.21 6.77 2.25
N THR A 169 17.73 5.78 1.51
CA THR A 169 18.82 5.96 0.54
C THR A 169 18.49 6.94 -0.58
N ALA A 170 17.21 7.09 -0.92
CA ALA A 170 16.72 8.03 -1.93
C ALA A 170 16.36 9.41 -1.37
N LEU A 171 16.44 9.61 -0.05
CA LEU A 171 16.06 10.83 0.64
C LEU A 171 17.31 11.60 1.06
N PRO A 172 17.65 12.73 0.41
CA PRO A 172 18.75 13.57 0.87
C PRO A 172 18.64 13.93 2.36
N PRO A 173 19.76 14.10 3.09
CA PRO A 173 19.73 14.56 4.47
C PRO A 173 18.94 15.87 4.62
N GLY A 174 18.10 15.94 5.64
CA GLY A 174 17.20 17.07 5.84
C GLY A 174 15.95 16.75 6.65
N ARG A 175 15.11 17.75 6.84
CA ARG A 175 13.82 17.62 7.55
C ARG A 175 12.70 17.31 6.57
N TYR A 176 11.96 16.24 6.86
CA TYR A 176 10.83 15.78 6.07
C TYR A 176 9.52 15.94 6.84
N SER A 177 8.45 16.21 6.09
CA SER A 177 7.07 16.22 6.56
C SER A 177 6.35 15.02 5.98
N ALA A 178 5.84 14.14 6.84
CA ALA A 178 5.12 12.95 6.44
C ALA A 178 3.66 13.02 6.90
N ARG A 179 2.74 12.64 6.01
CA ARG A 179 1.32 12.50 6.34
C ARG A 179 0.79 11.15 5.86
N ILE A 180 -0.13 10.58 6.62
CA ILE A 180 -0.90 9.40 6.26
C ILE A 180 -2.35 9.81 6.06
N VAL A 181 -2.92 9.50 4.90
CA VAL A 181 -4.26 9.93 4.50
C VAL A 181 -5.32 8.89 4.85
N ALA A 182 -6.52 9.34 5.19
CA ALA A 182 -7.69 8.50 5.45
C ALA A 182 -8.99 9.26 5.14
N ARG A 183 -10.13 8.58 5.07
CA ARG A 183 -11.45 9.23 4.88
C ARG A 183 -11.89 10.08 6.07
N GLY A 184 -11.43 9.73 7.26
CA GLY A 184 -11.70 10.42 8.53
C GLY A 184 -10.40 10.90 9.17
N PRO A 185 -10.23 10.75 10.49
CA PRO A 185 -9.00 11.15 11.19
C PRO A 185 -7.75 10.66 10.47
N ALA A 186 -6.86 11.59 10.17
CA ALA A 186 -5.58 11.38 9.52
C ALA A 186 -4.45 11.83 10.45
N ALA A 187 -3.21 11.51 10.12
CA ALA A 187 -2.06 11.88 10.95
C ALA A 187 -0.94 12.50 10.12
N THR A 188 -0.19 13.41 10.74
CA THR A 188 0.96 14.09 10.18
C THR A 188 2.07 14.21 11.21
N TRP A 189 3.32 14.12 10.78
CA TRP A 189 4.49 14.27 11.63
C TRP A 189 5.68 14.74 10.83
N SER A 190 6.76 15.11 11.52
CA SER A 190 8.04 15.42 10.89
C SER A 190 9.12 14.51 11.42
N PHE A 191 10.09 14.20 10.57
CA PHE A 191 11.30 13.50 10.97
C PHE A 191 12.53 14.06 10.23
N THR A 192 13.72 13.78 10.77
CA THR A 192 14.98 14.23 10.20
C THR A 192 15.80 13.06 9.68
N VAL A 193 16.24 13.14 8.44
CA VAL A 193 17.26 12.24 7.87
C VAL A 193 18.62 12.88 8.12
N LYS A 194 19.49 12.17 8.86
CA LYS A 194 20.84 12.61 9.24
C LYS A 194 21.88 12.13 8.25
#